data_AF-A0A661AFS7-F1
#
_entry.id   AF-A0A661AFS7-F1
#
_cell.length_a   1.000
_cell.length_b   1.000
_cell.length_c   1.000
_cell.angle_alpha   90.00
_cell.angle_beta   90.00
_cell.angle_gamma   90.00
#
_symmetry.space_group_name_H-M   'P 1'
#
loop_
_entity.id
_entity.type
_entity.pdbx_description
1 polymer ?
#
loop_
_entity_poly.entity_id
_entity_poly.type
_entity_poly.pdbx_seq_one_letter_code
_entity_poly.pdbx_strand_id
1 'polypeptide(L)'
;AVQEELEGKEPVPVIHIDAEIFPEEITHEVLSYLDLFSPFGPGNERPVFLIRDAEVVGYPGKIGGRHVKFRIRKGNEGIPVLGFNMEDVPQRGERLDIVFRIVKDTYMGRERITLYLEDSPRRRNVGT
;
A
#
# COMPACT_ATOMS: atom_id res chain seq x y z
N ALA A 1 -8.89 42.43 3.68
CA ALA A 1 -8.90 41.83 5.02
C ALA A 1 -9.47 40.42 4.84
N VAL A 2 -8.75 39.33 5.06
CA VAL A 2 -7.92 38.98 6.22
C VAL A 2 -6.63 38.28 5.74
N GLN A 3 -5.49 38.68 6.32
CA GLN A 3 -4.21 37.96 6.30
C GLN A 3 -4.28 36.88 7.37
N GLU A 4 -3.83 35.66 7.08
CA GLU A 4 -3.34 34.75 8.12
C GLU A 4 -1.99 34.21 7.68
N GLU A 5 -0.97 34.58 8.45
CA GLU A 5 0.39 34.09 8.39
C GLU A 5 0.45 32.56 8.28
N LEU A 6 1.07 32.07 7.20
CA LEU A 6 1.52 30.68 7.11
C LEU A 6 2.75 30.52 8.01
N GLU A 7 2.48 30.27 9.29
CA GLU A 7 3.44 29.88 10.30
C GLU A 7 4.23 28.67 9.77
N GLY A 8 5.56 28.79 9.68
CA GLY A 8 6.49 27.92 8.95
C GLY A 8 6.60 26.46 9.42
N LYS A 9 5.49 25.73 9.43
CA LYS A 9 5.45 24.27 9.48
C LYS A 9 5.30 23.77 8.06
N GLU A 10 6.31 23.03 7.59
CA GLU A 10 6.12 22.20 6.39
C GLU A 10 4.89 21.30 6.64
N PRO A 11 3.91 21.29 5.71
CA PRO A 11 2.74 20.44 5.88
C PRO A 11 3.22 18.99 5.93
N VAL A 12 2.99 18.33 7.06
CA VAL A 12 3.21 16.89 7.17
C VAL A 12 2.20 16.24 6.23
N PRO A 13 2.63 15.43 5.24
CA PRO A 13 1.70 14.77 4.34
C PRO A 13 0.77 13.87 5.15
N VAL A 14 -0.54 14.09 5.02
CA VAL A 14 -1.58 13.28 5.64
C VAL A 14 -2.11 12.32 4.60
N ILE A 15 -2.06 11.02 4.91
CA ILE A 15 -2.70 9.98 4.10
C ILE A 15 -4.03 9.62 4.76
N HIS A 16 -5.12 9.78 4.03
CA HIS A 16 -6.44 9.33 4.49
C HIS A 16 -6.60 7.85 4.18
N ILE A 17 -6.94 7.06 5.20
CA ILE A 17 -7.19 5.61 5.08
C ILE A 17 -8.71 5.43 5.04
N ASP A 18 -9.21 4.82 3.97
CA ASP A 18 -10.65 4.57 3.78
C ASP A 18 -11.13 3.37 4.59
N ALA A 19 -10.31 2.31 4.67
CA ALA A 19 -10.63 1.13 5.45
C ALA A 19 -9.38 0.34 5.90
N GLU A 20 -9.46 -0.27 7.07
CA GLU A 20 -8.57 -1.36 7.48
C GLU A 20 -9.17 -2.69 7.01
N ILE A 21 -8.38 -3.51 6.35
CA ILE A 21 -8.80 -4.82 5.81
C ILE A 21 -7.77 -5.89 6.13
N PHE A 22 -8.20 -7.15 6.08
CA PHE A 22 -7.31 -8.30 6.13
C PHE A 22 -6.82 -8.68 4.73
N PRO A 23 -5.60 -9.26 4.60
CA PRO A 23 -5.10 -9.75 3.33
C PRO A 23 -6.09 -10.67 2.59
N GLU A 24 -6.85 -11.50 3.34
CA GLU A 24 -7.80 -12.48 2.85
C GLU A 24 -8.96 -11.85 2.06
N GLU A 25 -9.36 -10.62 2.42
CA GLU A 25 -10.46 -9.88 1.80
C GLU A 25 -10.11 -9.37 0.40
N ILE A 26 -8.82 -9.32 0.05
CA ILE A 26 -8.36 -8.86 -1.25
C ILE A 26 -8.62 -9.94 -2.32
N THR A 27 -9.78 -9.87 -2.96
CA THR A 27 -10.23 -10.84 -3.97
C THR A 27 -10.59 -10.14 -5.29
N HIS A 28 -10.58 -10.89 -6.39
CA HIS A 28 -11.00 -10.36 -7.70
C HIS A 28 -12.44 -9.85 -7.70
N GLU A 29 -13.32 -10.42 -6.89
CA GLU A 29 -14.69 -9.95 -6.71
C GLU A 29 -14.72 -8.56 -6.06
N VAL A 30 -13.99 -8.37 -4.95
CA VAL A 30 -13.86 -7.05 -4.29
C VAL A 30 -13.27 -6.01 -5.25
N LEU A 31 -12.26 -6.35 -6.04
CA LEU A 31 -11.74 -5.43 -7.06
C LEU A 31 -12.79 -5.08 -8.11
N SER A 32 -13.62 -6.04 -8.54
CA SER A 32 -14.66 -5.80 -9.53
C SER A 32 -15.71 -4.81 -9.01
N TYR A 33 -16.04 -4.88 -7.71
CA TYR A 33 -16.89 -3.88 -7.06
C TYR A 33 -16.20 -2.52 -6.92
N LEU A 34 -14.90 -2.48 -6.59
CA LEU A 34 -14.15 -1.22 -6.53
C LEU A 34 -14.10 -0.54 -7.91
N ASP A 35 -13.93 -1.30 -8.99
CA ASP A 35 -13.90 -0.76 -10.35
C ASP A 35 -15.24 -0.14 -10.78
N LEU A 36 -16.37 -0.42 -10.11
CA LEU A 36 -17.63 0.29 -10.33
C LEU A 36 -17.59 1.77 -9.94
N PHE A 37 -16.64 2.17 -9.08
CA PHE A 37 -16.42 3.57 -8.69
C PHE A 37 -15.48 4.32 -9.63
N SER A 38 -15.04 3.67 -10.72
CA SER A 38 -14.29 4.28 -11.83
C SER A 38 -15.16 5.30 -12.59
N PRO A 39 -14.58 6.35 -13.23
CA PRO A 39 -13.16 6.62 -13.41
C PRO A 39 -12.49 7.22 -12.18
N PHE A 40 -11.29 6.73 -11.88
CA PHE A 40 -10.44 7.30 -10.84
C PHE A 40 -9.56 8.43 -11.39
N GLY A 41 -9.32 9.45 -10.57
CA GLY A 41 -8.52 10.62 -10.95
C GLY A 41 -8.64 11.75 -9.93
N PRO A 42 -8.23 12.98 -10.30
CA PRO A 42 -8.39 14.15 -9.44
C PRO A 42 -9.85 14.33 -9.01
N GLY A 43 -10.11 14.33 -7.70
CA GLY A 43 -11.47 14.44 -7.13
C GLY A 43 -12.23 13.12 -6.98
N ASN A 44 -11.68 12.00 -7.46
CA ASN A 44 -12.17 10.64 -7.20
C ASN A 44 -10.97 9.69 -7.12
N GLU A 45 -10.21 9.81 -6.04
CA GLU A 45 -9.00 9.01 -5.87
C GLU A 45 -9.35 7.54 -5.65
N ARG A 46 -8.42 6.64 -6.02
CA ARG A 46 -8.58 5.23 -5.68
C ARG A 46 -8.57 5.08 -4.15
N PRO A 47 -9.46 4.26 -3.58
CA PRO A 47 -9.46 4.02 -2.14
C PRO A 47 -8.13 3.51 -1.62
N VAL A 48 -7.75 4.00 -0.45
CA VAL A 48 -6.54 3.67 0.29
C VAL A 48 -6.89 2.78 1.47
N PHE A 49 -6.17 1.68 1.60
CA PHE A 49 -6.41 0.66 2.60
C PHE A 49 -5.23 0.50 3.54
N LEU A 50 -5.51 -0.02 4.75
CA LEU A 50 -4.51 -0.41 5.73
C LEU A 50 -4.59 -1.92 5.98
N ILE A 51 -3.44 -2.59 5.97
CA ILE A 51 -3.27 -3.90 6.61
C ILE A 51 -2.30 -3.71 7.77
N ARG A 52 -2.69 -4.18 8.95
CA ARG A 52 -1.79 -4.26 10.11
C ARG A 52 -1.08 -5.60 10.16
N ASP A 53 0.13 -5.59 10.73
CA ASP A 53 0.88 -6.80 11.02
C ASP A 53 1.09 -7.73 9.80
N ALA A 54 1.26 -7.14 8.62
CA ALA A 54 1.49 -7.87 7.39
C ALA A 54 2.84 -8.59 7.43
N GLU A 55 2.82 -9.92 7.37
CA GLU A 55 4.03 -10.74 7.33
C GLU A 55 4.63 -10.75 5.91
N VAL A 56 5.89 -10.36 5.80
CA VAL A 56 6.64 -10.37 4.54
C VAL A 56 7.11 -11.77 4.20
N VAL A 57 6.84 -12.20 2.96
CA VAL A 57 7.12 -13.56 2.49
C VAL A 57 7.81 -13.55 1.14
N GLY A 58 8.41 -14.69 0.79
CA GLY A 58 9.18 -14.83 -0.44
C GLY A 58 10.51 -14.09 -0.37
N TYR A 59 10.89 -13.42 -1.45
CA TYR A 59 12.18 -12.74 -1.61
C TYR A 59 11.95 -11.23 -1.90
N PRO A 60 11.93 -10.39 -0.86
CA PRO A 60 11.91 -8.93 -1.03
C PRO A 60 13.16 -8.43 -1.77
N GLY A 61 13.03 -7.37 -2.56
CA GLY A 61 14.18 -6.80 -3.26
C GLY A 61 13.91 -5.47 -3.96
N LYS A 62 14.99 -4.82 -4.43
CA LYS A 62 14.90 -3.61 -5.24
C LYS A 62 14.67 -3.93 -6.72
N ILE A 63 13.94 -3.05 -7.40
CA ILE A 63 13.70 -3.06 -8.84
C ILE A 63 14.07 -1.69 -9.40
N GLY A 64 14.86 -1.67 -10.47
CA GLY A 64 15.25 -0.42 -11.13
C GLY A 64 16.01 0.56 -10.23
N GLY A 65 16.62 0.07 -9.14
CA GLY A 65 17.41 0.86 -8.19
C GLY A 65 16.61 1.70 -7.19
N ARG A 66 15.35 2.04 -7.47
CA ARG A 66 14.53 2.97 -6.65
C ARG A 66 13.18 2.43 -6.18
N HIS A 67 12.74 1.29 -6.71
CA HIS A 67 11.47 0.66 -6.33
C HIS A 67 11.73 -0.57 -5.48
N VAL A 68 10.80 -0.89 -4.60
CA VAL A 68 10.86 -2.08 -3.75
C VAL A 68 9.72 -2.99 -4.13
N LYS A 69 10.02 -4.28 -4.32
CA LYS A 69 9.00 -5.31 -4.54
C LYS A 69 9.15 -6.39 -3.50
N PHE A 70 8.04 -6.73 -2.88
CA PHE A 70 7.95 -7.83 -1.92
C PHE A 70 6.57 -8.48 -2.02
N ARG A 71 6.30 -9.42 -1.13
CA ARG A 71 5.00 -10.07 -1.00
C ARG A 71 4.62 -10.13 0.47
N ILE A 72 3.34 -9.98 0.77
CA ILE A 72 2.80 -10.25 2.12
C ILE A 72 1.99 -11.54 2.11
N ARG A 73 1.92 -12.23 3.25
CA ARG A 73 1.15 -13.48 3.41
C ARG A 73 -0.34 -13.22 3.18
N LYS A 74 -0.98 -14.11 2.42
CA LYS A 74 -2.44 -14.22 2.27
C LYS A 74 -2.79 -15.70 2.16
N GLY A 75 -3.31 -16.30 3.23
CA GLY A 75 -3.47 -17.76 3.31
C GLY A 75 -2.16 -18.52 2.99
N ASN A 76 -2.18 -19.43 2.02
CA ASN A 76 -0.99 -20.18 1.56
C ASN A 76 -0.20 -19.48 0.46
N GLU A 77 -0.66 -18.32 0.01
CA GLU A 77 -0.05 -17.56 -1.08
C GLU A 77 0.54 -16.25 -0.57
N GLY A 78 1.13 -15.49 -1.49
CA GLY A 78 1.54 -14.12 -1.24
C GLY A 78 0.88 -13.16 -2.21
N ILE A 79 0.53 -11.97 -1.76
CA ILE A 79 0.07 -10.90 -2.64
C ILE A 79 1.25 -9.94 -2.90
N PRO A 80 1.54 -9.58 -4.17
CA PRO A 80 2.68 -8.73 -4.47
C PRO A 80 2.41 -7.28 -4.03
N VAL A 81 3.44 -6.67 -3.45
CA VAL A 81 3.46 -5.26 -3.07
C VAL A 81 4.57 -4.56 -3.83
N LEU A 82 4.28 -3.38 -4.37
CA LEU A 82 5.22 -2.52 -5.07
C LEU A 82 5.25 -1.15 -4.40
N GLY A 83 6.38 -0.80 -3.81
CA GLY A 83 6.65 0.53 -3.26
C GLY A 83 7.49 1.35 -4.22
N PHE A 84 7.06 2.57 -4.50
CA PHE A 84 7.77 3.49 -5.39
C PHE A 84 8.62 4.47 -4.59
N ASN A 85 9.85 4.73 -5.06
CA ASN A 85 10.77 5.66 -4.41
C ASN A 85 11.04 5.33 -2.93
N MET A 86 11.13 4.03 -2.63
CA MET A 86 11.42 3.54 -1.28
C MET A 86 12.85 3.01 -1.21
N GLU A 87 13.59 3.49 -0.22
CA GLU A 87 14.99 3.07 -0.03
C GLU A 87 15.12 1.77 0.75
N ASP A 88 14.23 1.57 1.70
CA ASP A 88 14.25 0.45 2.63
C ASP A 88 13.48 -0.75 2.08
N VAL A 89 14.13 -1.92 2.13
CA VAL A 89 13.55 -3.18 1.69
C VAL A 89 13.23 -3.99 2.93
N PRO A 90 11.96 -4.34 3.17
CA PRO A 90 11.62 -5.14 4.34
C PRO A 90 12.22 -6.54 4.23
N GLN A 91 12.49 -7.15 5.38
CA GLN A 91 13.09 -8.48 5.45
C GLN A 91 12.03 -9.58 5.38
N ARG A 92 12.40 -10.75 4.87
CA ARG A 92 11.50 -11.92 4.94
C ARG A 92 11.23 -12.27 6.41
N GLY A 93 9.96 -12.46 6.76
CA GLY A 93 9.50 -12.73 8.12
C GLY A 93 9.26 -11.48 8.95
N GLU A 94 9.62 -10.30 8.46
CA GLU A 94 9.28 -9.03 9.08
C GLU A 94 7.76 -8.83 9.08
N ARG A 95 7.25 -8.19 10.14
CA ARG A 95 5.85 -7.77 10.26
C ARG A 95 5.77 -6.25 10.27
N LEU A 96 4.96 -5.70 9.39
CA LEU A 96 4.78 -4.25 9.26
C LEU A 96 3.33 -3.91 8.99
N ASP A 97 2.93 -2.69 9.37
CA ASP A 97 1.68 -2.13 8.91
C ASP A 97 1.95 -1.52 7.51
N ILE A 98 1.01 -1.69 6.58
CA ILE A 98 1.12 -1.18 5.20
C ILE A 98 -0.12 -0.37 4.82
N VAL A 99 0.10 0.79 4.22
CA VAL A 99 -0.93 1.65 3.63
C VAL A 99 -0.80 1.59 2.12
N PHE A 100 -1.86 1.19 1.41
CA PHE A 100 -1.74 0.83 0.00
C PHE A 100 -3.01 1.08 -0.80
N ARG A 101 -2.86 1.15 -2.13
CA ARG A 101 -3.95 1.09 -3.11
C ARG A 101 -3.96 -0.28 -3.78
N ILE A 102 -5.15 -0.80 -4.04
CA ILE A 102 -5.33 -2.05 -4.77
C ILE A 102 -5.34 -1.75 -6.27
N VAL A 103 -4.41 -2.36 -7.01
CA VAL A 103 -4.26 -2.15 -8.46
C VAL A 103 -4.39 -3.47 -9.19
N LYS A 104 -5.14 -3.43 -10.29
CA LYS A 104 -5.28 -4.52 -11.25
C LYS A 104 -4.26 -4.33 -12.36
N ASP A 105 -3.32 -5.27 -12.46
CA ASP A 105 -2.32 -5.31 -13.53
C ASP A 105 -2.66 -6.44 -14.51
N THR A 106 -2.37 -6.25 -15.79
CA THR A 106 -2.58 -7.26 -16.83
C THR A 106 -1.25 -7.63 -17.46
N TYR A 107 -0.78 -8.85 -17.19
CA TYR A 107 0.46 -9.38 -17.76
C TYR A 107 0.17 -10.64 -18.58
N MET A 108 0.53 -10.62 -19.87
CA MET A 108 0.29 -11.73 -20.81
C MET A 108 -1.17 -12.24 -20.82
N GLY A 109 -2.14 -11.32 -20.73
CA GLY A 109 -3.57 -11.65 -20.73
C GLY A 109 -4.09 -12.25 -19.42
N ARG A 110 -3.27 -12.30 -18.36
CA ARG A 110 -3.70 -12.68 -17.01
C ARG A 110 -3.76 -11.46 -16.11
N GLU A 111 -4.89 -11.30 -15.46
CA GLU A 111 -5.10 -10.27 -14.46
C GLU A 111 -4.43 -10.67 -13.16
N ARG A 112 -3.72 -9.72 -12.54
CA ARG A 112 -3.03 -9.91 -11.28
C ARG A 112 -3.29 -8.72 -10.38
N ILE A 113 -3.64 -9.03 -9.13
CA ILE A 113 -3.75 -8.00 -8.09
C ILE A 113 -2.34 -7.66 -7.60
N THR A 114 -2.04 -6.36 -7.57
CA THR A 114 -0.82 -5.81 -6.98
C THR A 114 -1.19 -4.68 -6.03
N LEU A 115 -0.56 -4.65 -4.85
CA LEU A 115 -0.73 -3.57 -3.89
C LEU A 115 0.33 -2.51 -4.16
N TYR A 116 -0.10 -1.28 -4.43
CA TYR A 116 0.80 -0.15 -4.57
C TYR A 116 0.93 0.51 -3.21
N LEU A 117 2.13 0.49 -2.65
CA LEU A 117 2.42 0.95 -1.31
C LEU A 117 2.52 2.48 -1.31
N GLU A 118 1.70 3.13 -0.49
CA GLU A 118 1.75 4.58 -0.24
C GLU A 118 2.67 4.88 0.95
N ASP A 119 2.56 4.08 2.00
CA ASP A 119 3.39 4.19 3.19
C ASP A 119 3.51 2.84 3.91
N SER A 120 4.59 2.68 4.66
CA SER A 120 4.82 1.52 5.53
C SER A 120 5.24 2.02 6.91
N PRO A 121 4.29 2.43 7.76
CA PRO A 121 4.60 2.86 9.11
C PRO A 121 5.26 1.70 9.87
N ARG A 122 6.56 1.81 10.11
CA ARG A 122 7.25 0.84 10.97
C ARG A 122 6.62 0.90 12.36
N ARG A 123 6.29 -0.25 12.93
CA ARG A 123 5.89 -0.31 14.33
C ARG A 123 7.07 0.21 15.16
N ARG A 124 6.85 1.34 15.84
CA ARG A 124 7.73 1.73 16.95
C ARG A 124 7.49 0.71 18.05
N ASN A 125 8.41 -0.24 18.18
CA ASN A 125 8.45 -1.10 19.36
C ASN A 125 8.71 -0.19 20.57
N VAL A 126 7.66 0.21 21.27
CA VAL A 126 7.79 0.73 22.63
C VAL A 126 8.06 -0.49 23.48
N GLY A 127 9.33 -0.69 23.82
CA GLY A 127 9.74 -1.71 24.77
C GLY A 127 9.06 -1.48 26.12
N THR A 128 8.64 -2.56 26.76
CA THR A 128 8.30 -2.57 28.19
C THR A 128 9.59 -2.54 29.01
#